data_AF-A0A6A2WCF9-F1
#
_entry.id   AF-A0A6A2WCF9-F1
#
_cell.length_a   1.000
_cell.length_b   1.000
_cell.length_c   1.000
_cell.angle_alpha   90.00
_cell.angle_beta   90.00
_cell.angle_gamma   90.00
#
_symmetry.space_group_name_H-M   'P 1'
#
loop_
_entity.id
_entity.type
_entity.pdbx_description
1 polymer ?
#
loop_
_entity_poly.entity_id
_entity_poly.type
_entity_poly.pdbx_seq_one_letter_code
_entity_poly.pdbx_strand_id
1 'polypeptide(L)'
;MLETNVPREIPERRLIESEIFGWEAMNVIACEGAKRIERPETYKQWQVRNTGAGFRQLPLNKTIMKTAKEIVKTCYHKDFVINEDNGKVFQNQLRGRISTYTKKRCRTSDAYR
;
A
#
# COMPACT_ATOMS: atom_id res chain seq x y z
N MET A 1 -4.22 -7.40 12.40
CA MET A 1 -5.24 -6.42 11.98
C MET A 1 -6.65 -6.97 12.17
N LEU A 2 -7.09 -7.96 11.40
CA LEU A 2 -8.48 -8.46 11.47
C LEU A 2 -8.78 -9.19 12.79
N GLU A 3 -7.85 -10.02 13.28
CA GLU A 3 -7.97 -10.71 14.59
C GLU A 3 -8.24 -9.80 15.78
N THR A 4 -7.73 -8.55 15.73
CA THR A 4 -7.83 -7.61 16.86
C THR A 4 -9.02 -6.67 16.74
N ASN A 5 -9.51 -6.42 15.52
CA ASN A 5 -10.50 -5.38 15.25
C ASN A 5 -11.87 -5.93 14.83
N VAL A 6 -11.95 -7.19 14.40
CA VAL A 6 -13.16 -7.79 13.83
C VAL A 6 -13.42 -9.15 14.49
N PRO A 7 -14.57 -9.34 15.17
CA PRO A 7 -14.99 -10.65 15.69
C PRO A 7 -14.94 -11.76 14.65
N ARG A 8 -14.71 -13.01 15.08
CA ARG A 8 -14.52 -14.17 14.18
C ARG A 8 -15.82 -14.65 13.55
N GLU A 9 -16.93 -14.32 14.19
CA GLU A 9 -18.28 -14.74 13.84
C GLU A 9 -18.84 -13.93 12.65
N ILE A 10 -18.18 -12.82 12.28
CA ILE A 10 -18.57 -11.95 11.18
C ILE A 10 -18.25 -12.64 9.84
N PRO A 11 -19.24 -12.98 9.01
CA PRO A 11 -19.01 -13.69 7.75
C PRO A 11 -18.18 -12.87 6.75
N GLU A 12 -18.30 -11.54 6.77
CA GLU A 12 -17.52 -10.63 5.94
C GLU A 12 -16.02 -10.72 6.23
N ARG A 13 -15.65 -10.99 7.48
CA ARG A 13 -14.25 -11.22 7.86
C ARG A 13 -13.69 -12.45 7.15
N ARG A 14 -14.46 -13.55 7.14
CA ARG A 14 -14.07 -14.80 6.49
C ARG A 14 -13.88 -14.59 4.99
N LEU A 15 -14.75 -13.83 4.34
CA LEU A 15 -14.62 -13.49 2.92
C LEU A 15 -13.34 -12.70 2.63
N ILE A 16 -12.99 -11.71 3.46
CA ILE A 16 -11.74 -10.95 3.29
C ILE A 16 -10.52 -11.85 3.48
N GLU A 17 -10.54 -12.71 4.50
CA GLU A 17 -9.43 -13.63 4.80
C GLU A 17 -9.25 -14.70 3.72
N SER A 18 -10.33 -15.30 3.20
CA SER A 18 -10.23 -16.35 2.17
C SER A 18 -10.02 -15.80 0.77
N GLU A 19 -10.84 -14.85 0.34
CA GLU A 19 -10.90 -14.43 -1.06
C GLU A 19 -9.83 -13.40 -1.41
N ILE A 20 -9.49 -12.50 -0.48
CA ILE A 20 -8.49 -11.46 -0.74
C ILE A 20 -7.12 -11.98 -0.31
N PHE A 21 -6.92 -12.17 1.00
CA PHE A 21 -5.60 -12.55 1.51
C PHE A 21 -5.22 -13.99 1.15
N GLY A 22 -6.18 -14.91 1.15
CA GLY A 22 -5.94 -16.31 0.76
C GLY A 22 -5.52 -16.42 -0.70
N TRP A 23 -6.16 -15.67 -1.60
CA TRP A 23 -5.82 -15.69 -3.03
C TRP A 23 -4.45 -15.07 -3.32
N GLU A 24 -4.15 -13.91 -2.71
CA GLU A 24 -2.83 -13.29 -2.79
C GLU A 24 -1.73 -14.23 -2.26
N ALA A 25 -1.95 -14.85 -1.10
CA ALA A 25 -1.01 -15.80 -0.50
C ALA A 25 -0.80 -17.04 -1.39
N MET A 26 -1.88 -17.61 -1.93
CA MET A 26 -1.79 -18.74 -2.87
C MET A 26 -1.01 -18.36 -4.13
N ASN A 27 -1.23 -17.17 -4.68
CA ASN A 27 -0.48 -16.72 -5.86
C ASN A 27 1.02 -16.62 -5.55
N VAL A 28 1.38 -16.06 -4.40
CA VAL A 28 2.79 -15.90 -3.99
C VAL A 28 3.47 -17.23 -3.69
N ILE A 29 2.77 -18.19 -3.08
CA ILE A 29 3.35 -19.47 -2.64
C ILE A 29 3.36 -20.52 -3.76
N ALA A 30 2.28 -20.62 -4.54
CA ALA A 30 2.08 -21.73 -5.46
C ALA A 30 2.39 -21.40 -6.92
N CYS A 31 2.38 -20.13 -7.32
CA CYS A 31 2.65 -19.74 -8.70
C CYS A 31 4.10 -19.30 -8.88
N GLU A 32 4.73 -19.78 -9.95
CA GLU A 32 6.10 -19.43 -10.33
C GLU A 32 6.16 -18.81 -11.72
N GLY A 33 7.21 -18.03 -11.98
CA GLY A 33 7.48 -17.42 -13.28
C GLY A 33 6.29 -16.59 -13.80
N ALA A 34 5.90 -16.82 -15.05
CA ALA A 34 4.81 -16.08 -15.71
C ALA A 34 3.42 -16.32 -15.12
N LYS A 35 3.22 -17.39 -14.34
CA LYS A 35 1.95 -17.68 -13.67
C LYS A 35 1.77 -16.86 -12.38
N ARG A 36 2.86 -16.33 -11.82
CA ARG A 36 2.82 -15.48 -10.63
C ARG A 36 2.47 -14.04 -11.01
N ILE A 37 1.26 -13.65 -10.64
CA ILE A 37 0.67 -12.34 -10.91
C ILE A 37 1.08 -11.36 -9.81
N GLU A 38 0.90 -11.75 -8.55
CA GLU A 38 1.24 -10.91 -7.41
C GLU A 38 2.75 -10.91 -7.16
N ARG A 39 3.35 -9.74 -7.33
CA ARG A 39 4.80 -9.52 -7.14
C ARG A 39 5.02 -8.27 -6.28
N PRO A 40 4.75 -8.36 -4.98
CA PRO A 40 5.01 -7.24 -4.07
C PRO A 40 6.50 -6.93 -4.07
N GLU A 41 6.84 -5.72 -4.51
CA GLU A 41 8.20 -5.20 -4.53
C GLU A 41 8.37 -4.11 -3.47
N THR A 42 9.59 -3.97 -2.97
CA THR A 42 9.89 -2.90 -2.04
C THR A 42 9.80 -1.54 -2.73
N TYR A 43 9.52 -0.49 -1.95
CA TYR A 43 9.49 0.87 -2.48
C TYR A 43 10.79 1.25 -3.22
N LYS A 44 11.95 0.81 -2.72
CA LYS A 44 13.25 1.11 -3.33
C LYS A 44 13.36 0.55 -4.75
N GLN A 45 12.89 -0.68 -4.98
CA GLN A 45 12.85 -1.30 -6.30
C GLN A 45 11.94 -0.53 -7.25
N TRP A 46 10.74 -0.16 -6.78
CA TRP A 46 9.82 0.69 -7.54
C TRP A 46 10.38 2.07 -7.84
N GLN A 47 11.19 2.65 -6.95
CA GLN A 47 11.85 3.93 -7.20
C GLN A 47 12.86 3.81 -8.35
N VAL A 48 13.72 2.79 -8.33
CA VAL A 48 14.70 2.54 -9.40
C VAL A 48 14.02 2.35 -10.75
N ARG A 49 12.94 1.56 -10.80
CA ARG A 49 12.18 1.34 -12.05
C ARG A 49 11.56 2.62 -12.59
N ASN A 50 10.91 3.40 -11.73
CA ASN A 50 10.31 4.67 -12.14
C ASN A 50 11.34 5.66 -12.67
N THR A 51 12.49 5.79 -11.99
CA THR A 51 13.56 6.68 -12.43
C THR A 51 14.21 6.18 -13.73
N GLY A 52 14.42 4.88 -13.87
CA GLY A 52 14.91 4.27 -15.12
C GLY A 52 13.96 4.47 -16.31
N ALA A 53 12.66 4.54 -16.06
CA ALA A 53 11.64 4.88 -17.07
C ALA A 53 11.44 6.40 -17.27
N GLY A 54 12.32 7.24 -16.71
CA GLY A 54 12.28 8.69 -16.91
C GLY A 54 11.21 9.41 -16.10
N PHE A 55 10.63 8.79 -15.07
CA PHE A 55 9.68 9.47 -14.17
C PHE A 55 10.41 10.20 -13.04
N ARG A 56 10.01 11.45 -12.80
CA ARG A 56 10.41 12.23 -11.62
C ARG A 56 9.33 12.19 -10.55
N GLN A 57 9.75 12.10 -9.30
CA GLN A 57 8.86 12.19 -8.14
C GLN A 57 8.41 13.64 -7.95
N LEU A 58 7.12 13.83 -7.68
CA LEU A 58 6.55 15.13 -7.34
C LEU A 58 6.15 15.17 -5.87
N PRO A 59 6.20 16.35 -5.23
CA PRO A 59 5.64 16.54 -3.91
C PRO A 59 4.13 16.25 -3.94
N LEU A 60 3.64 15.66 -2.85
CA LEU A 60 2.23 15.35 -2.69
C LEU A 60 1.45 16.64 -2.36
N ASN A 61 0.19 16.68 -2.79
CA ASN A 61 -0.66 17.83 -2.52
C ASN A 61 -1.03 17.83 -1.03
N LYS A 62 -0.66 18.90 -0.31
CA LYS A 62 -0.91 19.06 1.13
C LYS A 62 -2.40 18.98 1.50
N THR A 63 -3.29 19.46 0.65
CA THR A 63 -4.75 19.40 0.89
C THR A 63 -5.24 17.96 0.87
N ILE A 64 -4.85 17.20 -0.16
CA ILE A 64 -5.19 15.76 -0.28
C ILE A 64 -4.62 14.99 0.92
N MET A 65 -3.40 15.32 1.33
CA MET A 65 -2.75 14.74 2.50
C MET A 65 -3.50 15.01 3.80
N LYS A 66 -3.99 16.23 3.98
CA LYS A 66 -4.79 16.60 5.16
C LYS A 66 -6.10 15.82 5.20
N THR A 67 -6.84 15.80 4.09
CA THR A 67 -8.09 15.04 3.97
C THR A 67 -7.89 13.55 4.22
N ALA A 68 -6.83 12.95 3.66
CA ALA A 68 -6.51 11.54 3.89
C ALA A 68 -6.21 11.24 5.37
N LYS A 69 -5.45 12.11 6.05
CA LYS A 69 -5.18 11.99 7.49
C LYS A 69 -6.44 12.14 8.33
N GLU A 70 -7.36 13.03 7.94
CA GLU A 70 -8.65 13.19 8.60
C GLU A 70 -9.51 11.94 8.47
N ILE A 71 -9.64 11.39 7.26
CA ILE A 71 -10.40 10.15 7.00
C ILE A 71 -9.85 8.98 7.83
N VAL A 72 -8.53 8.83 7.92
CA VAL A 72 -7.93 7.76 8.75
C VAL A 72 -8.22 7.97 10.23
N LYS A 73 -8.22 9.21 10.72
CA LYS A 73 -8.57 9.50 12.12
C LYS A 73 -10.05 9.25 12.42
N THR A 74 -10.96 9.52 11.48
CA THR A 74 -12.40 9.44 11.71
C THR A 74 -12.98 8.05 11.44
N CYS A 75 -12.45 7.34 10.45
CA CYS A 75 -13.05 6.12 9.93
C CYS A 75 -12.26 4.84 10.25
N TYR A 76 -11.04 4.95 10.78
CA TYR A 76 -10.18 3.80 11.05
C TYR A 76 -9.78 3.71 12.52
N HIS A 77 -9.30 2.52 12.92
CA HIS A 77 -8.77 2.29 14.25
C HIS A 77 -7.52 3.15 14.52
N LYS A 78 -7.31 3.53 15.79
CA LYS A 78 -6.22 4.44 16.22
C LYS A 78 -4.81 3.95 15.88
N ASP A 79 -4.66 2.66 15.59
CA ASP A 79 -3.38 2.07 15.20
C ASP A 79 -2.97 2.39 13.77
N PHE A 80 -3.89 2.87 12.94
CA PHE A 80 -3.62 3.25 11.55
C PHE A 80 -3.09 4.68 11.50
N VAL A 81 -1.87 4.81 10.98
CA VAL A 81 -1.22 6.12 10.83
C VAL A 81 -0.75 6.28 9.40
N ILE A 82 -1.06 7.45 8.82
CA ILE A 82 -0.50 7.90 7.55
C ILE A 82 0.72 8.77 7.85
N ASN A 83 1.88 8.29 7.40
CA ASN A 83 3.13 9.02 7.49
C ASN A 83 3.57 9.50 6.10
N GLU A 84 4.22 10.67 6.08
CA GLU A 84 4.81 11.24 4.87
C GLU A 84 6.32 11.31 5.05
N ASP A 85 7.07 10.72 4.12
CA ASP A 85 8.54 10.84 4.05
C ASP A 85 8.95 11.10 2.61
N ASN A 86 9.66 12.22 2.38
CA ASN A 86 10.24 12.58 1.09
C ASN A 86 9.27 12.44 -0.10
N GLY A 87 8.04 12.97 0.03
CA GLY A 87 7.00 12.94 -1.01
C GLY A 87 6.35 11.57 -1.24
N LYS A 88 6.43 10.67 -0.27
CA LYS A 88 5.81 9.35 -0.27
C LYS A 88 4.84 9.27 0.89
N VAL A 89 3.76 8.53 0.70
CA VAL A 89 2.83 8.22 1.78
C VAL A 89 2.86 6.75 2.05
N PHE A 90 3.03 6.38 3.31
CA PHE A 90 2.90 5.01 3.78
C PHE A 90 1.89 4.95 4.91
N GLN A 91 1.01 3.96 4.81
CA GLN A 91 0.07 3.61 5.87
C GLN A 91 0.71 2.49 6.70
N ASN A 92 0.90 2.75 8.00
CA ASN A 92 1.51 1.80 8.93
C ASN A 92 0.53 1.44 10.06
N GLN A 93 0.71 0.25 10.62
CA GLN A 93 0.07 -0.17 11.88
C GLN A 93 1.09 -0.15 13.03
N LEU A 94 0.70 0.40 14.18
CA LEU A 94 1.58 0.58 15.36
C LEU A 94 1.97 -0.70 16.12
N ARG A 95 1.52 -1.90 15.73
CA ARG A 95 1.83 -3.18 16.41
C ARG A 95 2.46 -4.24 15.51
N GLY A 96 3.59 -3.90 14.90
CA GLY A 96 4.68 -4.88 14.67
C GLY A 96 4.71 -5.65 13.35
N ARG A 97 3.79 -5.46 12.41
CA ARG A 97 3.98 -5.93 11.02
C ARG A 97 3.55 -4.85 10.04
N ILE A 98 4.51 -4.37 9.27
CA ILE A 98 4.35 -3.29 8.31
C ILE A 98 3.77 -3.90 7.02
N SER A 99 2.47 -3.78 6.79
CA SER A 99 1.93 -3.82 5.42
C SER A 99 1.97 -2.39 4.89
N THR A 100 3.13 -1.97 4.37
CA THR A 100 3.32 -0.63 3.80
C THR A 100 2.67 -0.56 2.43
N TYR A 101 1.47 -0.01 2.36
CA TYR A 101 0.96 0.49 1.09
C TYR A 101 1.56 1.87 0.83
N THR A 102 2.34 2.00 -0.24
CA THR A 102 2.96 3.27 -0.60
C THR A 102 2.26 3.91 -1.78
N LYS A 103 1.80 5.15 -1.62
CA LYS A 103 1.29 5.98 -2.73
C LYS A 103 2.31 7.04 -3.11
N LYS A 104 2.50 7.24 -4.42
CA LYS A 104 3.47 8.18 -5.00
C LYS A 104 2.85 8.93 -6.17
N ARG A 105 3.19 10.22 -6.28
CA ARG A 105 2.88 11.04 -7.46
C ARG A 105 4.13 11.17 -8.33
N CYS A 106 3.99 10.85 -9.62
CA CYS A 106 5.05 10.95 -10.62
C CYS A 106 4.59 11.76 -11.83
N ARG A 107 5.54 12.37 -12.54
CA ARG A 107 5.34 12.96 -13.88
C ARG A 107 6.47 12.48 -14.79
N THR A 108 6.16 12.28 -16.07
CA THR A 108 7.18 12.01 -17.10
C THR A 108 8.18 13.17 -17.13
N SER A 109 9.47 12.86 -17.23
CA SER A 109 10.47 13.90 -17.46
C SER A 109 10.27 14.49 -18.85
N ASP A 110 10.46 15.80 -18.97
CA ASP A 110 10.32 16.53 -20.23
C ASP A 110 11.46 16.18 -21.22
N ALA A 111 12.35 15.24 -20.88
CA ALA A 111 13.45 14.75 -21.71
C ALA A 111 13.04 13.75 -22.81
N TYR A 112 11.76 13.36 -22.85
CA TYR A 112 11.14 12.54 -23.91
C TYR A 112 10.24 13.37 -24.84
N ARG A 113 10.55 14.65 -25.04
CA ARG A 113 9.89 15.52 -26.00
C ARG A 113 10.90 16.23 -26.88
#